data_AF-A0A080NK99-F1
#
_entry.id   AF-A0A080NK99-F1
#
_cell.length_a   1.000
_cell.length_b   1.000
_cell.length_c   1.000
_cell.angle_alpha   90.00
_cell.angle_beta   90.00
_cell.angle_gamma   90.00
#
_symmetry.space_group_name_H-M   'P 1'
#
loop_
_entity.id
_entity.type
_entity.pdbx_description
1 polymer ?
#
loop_
_entity_poly.entity_id
_entity_poly.type
_entity_poly.pdbx_seq_one_letter_code
_entity_poly.pdbx_strand_id
1 'polypeptide(L)' 'MTQQNTLRAVFWAVLVLFLAWDHLHSPPVDLRFEAPLIAAGSGKATQGGHCSMPAGK' A
#
# COMPACT_ATOMS: atom_id res chain seq x y z
N MET A 1 -29.45 18.98 -11.40
CA MET A 1 -28.29 18.10 -11.17
C MET A 1 -28.53 16.80 -11.92
N THR A 2 -27.55 16.33 -12.70
CA THR A 2 -27.64 15.01 -13.36
C THR A 2 -27.31 13.89 -12.36
N GLN A 3 -27.79 12.66 -12.60
CA GLN A 3 -27.52 11.50 -11.75
C GLN A 3 -26.02 11.29 -11.51
N GLN A 4 -25.20 11.45 -12.56
CA GLN A 4 -23.74 11.36 -12.46
C GLN A 4 -23.15 12.43 -11.52
N ASN A 5 -23.66 13.66 -11.57
CA ASN A 5 -23.17 14.73 -10.72
C ASN A 5 -23.55 14.50 -9.24
N THR A 6 -24.72 13.93 -8.98
CA THR A 6 -25.15 13.52 -7.64
C THR A 6 -24.29 12.38 -7.09
N LEU A 7 -24.09 11.30 -7.86
CA LEU A 7 -23.25 10.17 -7.42
C LEU A 7 -21.80 10.60 -7.17
N ARG A 8 -21.27 11.50 -8.00
CA ARG A 8 -19.93 12.05 -7.80
C ARG A 8 -19.85 12.88 -6.52
N ALA A 9 -20.84 13.71 -6.23
CA ALA A 9 -20.90 14.47 -4.99
C ALA A 9 -21.02 13.56 -3.75
N VAL A 10 -21.88 12.54 -3.81
CA VAL A 10 -22.05 11.55 -2.74
C VAL A 10 -20.74 10.80 -2.50
N PHE A 11 -20.07 10.34 -3.56
CA PHE A 11 -18.78 9.65 -3.46
C PHE A 11 -17.76 10.50 -2.72
N TRP A 12 -17.58 11.77 -3.11
CA TRP A 12 -16.62 12.66 -2.47
C TRP A 12 -17.00 12.97 -1.02
N ALA A 13 -18.29 13.15 -0.72
CA ALA A 13 -18.75 13.37 0.65
C ALA A 13 -18.44 12.17 1.55
N VAL A 14 -18.73 10.95 1.08
CA VAL A 14 -18.43 9.70 1.81
C VAL A 14 -16.92 9.53 1.97
N LEU A 15 -16.12 9.80 0.94
CA LEU A 15 -14.66 9.66 0.99
C LEU A 15 -14.05 10.61 2.02
N VAL A 16 -14.44 11.89 2.03
CA VAL A 16 -13.92 12.87 3.00
C VAL A 16 -14.31 12.49 4.42
N LEU A 17 -15.57 12.05 4.62
CA LEU A 17 -16.02 11.59 5.93
C LEU A 17 -15.22 10.36 6.40
N PHE A 18 -14.97 9.40 5.51
CA PHE A 18 -14.16 8.22 5.80
C PHE A 18 -12.72 8.59 6.17
N LEU A 19 -12.06 9.46 5.40
CA LEU A 19 -10.69 9.89 5.69
C LEU A 19 -10.59 10.67 7.01
N ALA A 20 -11.57 11.53 7.31
CA ALA A 20 -11.59 12.25 8.58
C ALA A 20 -11.80 11.29 9.76
N TRP A 21 -12.71 10.33 9.63
CA TRP A 21 -12.93 9.30 10.63
C TRP A 21 -11.68 8.45 10.86
N ASP A 22 -11.08 7.96 9.77
CA ASP A 22 -9.85 7.16 9.79
C ASP A 22 -8.71 7.92 10.47
N HIS A 23 -8.51 9.19 10.14
CA HIS A 23 -7.45 9.98 10.74
C HIS A 23 -7.64 10.20 12.26
N LEU A 24 -8.89 10.34 12.71
CA LEU A 24 -9.20 10.54 14.13
C LEU A 24 -9.13 9.26 14.97
N HIS A 25 -9.38 8.11 14.36
CA HIS A 25 -9.47 6.82 15.07
C HIS A 25 -8.26 5.92 14.85
N SER A 26 -7.49 6.14 13.79
CA SER A 26 -6.28 5.36 13.54
C SER A 26 -5.25 5.61 14.65
N PRO A 27 -4.60 4.55 15.16
CA PRO A 27 -3.55 4.70 16.13
C PRO A 27 -2.40 5.54 15.55
N PRO A 28 -1.66 6.26 16.40
CA PRO A 28 -0.48 6.98 15.93
C PRO A 28 0.50 6.01 15.26
N VAL A 29 1.15 6.48 14.20
CA VAL A 29 2.19 5.69 13.51
C VAL A 29 3.31 5.40 14.51
N ASP A 30 3.47 4.13 14.84
CA ASP A 30 4.57 3.67 15.68
C ASP A 30 5.81 3.46 14.81
N LEU A 31 6.72 4.43 14.86
CA LEU A 31 7.99 4.41 14.11
C LEU A 31 8.94 3.29 14.55
N ARG A 32 8.66 2.63 15.68
CA ARG A 32 9.47 1.54 16.25
C ARG A 32 8.79 0.19 16.07
N PHE A 33 7.54 0.19 15.58
CA PHE A 33 6.83 -1.02 15.18
C PHE A 33 7.22 -1.37 13.75
N GLU A 34 8.46 -1.81 13.59
CA GLU A 34 8.91 -2.36 12.32
C GLU A 34 8.16 -3.66 12.06
N ALA A 35 7.64 -3.83 10.84
CA ALA A 35 7.13 -5.12 10.40
C ALA A 35 8.22 -6.18 10.69
N PRO A 36 7.86 -7.37 11.22
CA PRO A 36 8.85 -8.39 11.52
C PRO A 36 9.74 -8.60 10.29
N LEU A 37 11.06 -8.51 10.44
CA LEU A 37 11.99 -8.57 9.32
C LEU A 37 11.81 -9.89 8.55
N ILE A 38 11.00 -9.86 7.48
CA ILE A 38 10.84 -10.98 6.54
C ILE A 38 12.09 -11.10 5.64
N ALA A 39 12.95 -10.07 5.61
CA ALA A 39 14.12 -9.99 4.75
C ALA A 39 15.39 -9.46 5.46
N ALA A 40 15.60 -9.78 6.75
CA ALA A 40 16.97 -9.86 7.26
C ALA A 40 17.67 -10.98 6.49
N GLY A 41 18.25 -10.66 5.33
CA GLY A 41 19.03 -11.61 4.54
C GLY A 41 20.03 -12.32 5.46
N SER A 42 20.28 -13.60 5.22
CA SER A 42 21.09 -14.48 6.08
C SER A 42 22.58 -14.09 6.19
N GLY A 43 22.96 -12.87 5.80
CA GLY A 43 24.34 -12.43 5.62
C GLY A 43 25.04 -13.09 4.42
N LYS A 44 24.36 -13.95 3.66
CA LYS A 44 24.88 -14.56 2.45
C LYS A 44 24.60 -13.64 1.26
N ALA A 45 25.65 -13.33 0.49
CA ALA A 45 25.50 -12.66 -0.80
C ALA A 45 24.52 -13.47 -1.67
N THR A 46 23.51 -12.79 -2.21
CA THR A 46 22.62 -13.40 -3.18
C THR A 46 23.48 -13.80 -4.37
N GLN A 47 23.63 -15.11 -4.61
CA GLN A 47 24.06 -15.57 -5.91
C GLN A 47 22.85 -15.39 -6.81
N GLY A 48 22.83 -14.31 -7.60
CA GLY A 48 21.86 -14.12 -8.67
C GLY A 48 21.91 -15.33 -9.61
N GLY A 49 21.02 -16.29 -9.35
CA GLY A 49 21.00 -17.58 -10.02
C GLY A 49 20.02 -17.57 -11.19
N HIS A 50 20.57 -17.49 -12.40
CA HIS A 50 20.14 -18.14 -13.64
C HIS A 50 18.75 -17.84 -14.26
N CYS A 51 17.81 -17.16 -13.59
CA CYS A 51 16.46 -16.97 -14.16
C CYS A 51 16.32 -15.81 -15.17
N SER A 52 17.41 -15.21 -15.66
CA SER A 52 17.35 -14.07 -16.60
C SER A 52 18.02 -14.27 -17.95
N MET A 53 18.36 -15.51 -18.36
CA MET A 53 18.68 -15.74 -19.77
C MET A 53 17.40 -16.09 -20.55
N PRO A 54 16.88 -15.21 -21.41
CA PRO A 54 15.95 -15.65 -22.44
C PRO A 54 16.70 -16.67 -23.30
N ALA A 55 16.09 -17.84 -23.51
CA ALA A 55 16.65 -18.87 -24.38
C ALA A 55 16.84 -18.24 -25.77
N GLY A 56 18.10 -18.20 -26.22
CA GLY A 56 18.43 -17.73 -27.55
C GLY A 56 17.88 -18.69 -28.60
N LYS A 57 17.11 -18.10 -29.52
CA LYS A 57 16.60 -18.62 -30.81
C LYS A 57 15.36 -19.50 -30.74
#